data_AF-A0A7W4YZT5-F1
#
_entry.id   AF-A0A7W4YZT5-F1
#
_cell.length_a   1.000
_cell.length_b   1.000
_cell.length_c   1.000
_cell.angle_alpha   90.00
_cell.angle_beta   90.00
_cell.angle_gamma   90.00
#
_symmetry.space_group_name_H-M   'P 1'
#
loop_
_entity.id
_entity.type
_entity.pdbx_description
1 polymer ?
#
loop_
_entity_poly.entity_id
_entity_poly.type
_entity_poly.pdbx_seq_one_letter_code
_entity_poly.pdbx_strand_id
1 'polypeptide(L)' 'MAKPASRLDHRANQLLAALAPEDFAALGPHLETVRLLKGMIVYETGDQMPHVYFPQDAVVSLLTILADGKTV' A
#
# COMPACT_ATOMS: atom_id res chain seq x y z
N MET A 1 10.20 3.02 -20.42
CA MET A 1 8.86 2.54 -20.81
C MET A 1 8.36 1.63 -19.69
N ALA A 2 7.40 2.07 -18.87
CA ALA A 2 6.87 1.26 -17.77
C ALA A 2 5.98 0.15 -18.35
N LYS A 3 6.37 -1.11 -18.10
CA LYS A 3 5.61 -2.31 -18.49
C LYS A 3 4.23 -2.24 -17.82
N PRO A 4 3.11 -2.38 -18.56
CA PRO A 4 1.77 -2.32 -17.97
C PRO A 4 1.73 -3.34 -16.84
N ALA A 5 1.40 -2.88 -15.63
CA ALA A 5 1.13 -3.79 -14.53
C ALA A 5 0.00 -4.69 -15.01
N SER A 6 0.30 -5.98 -15.19
CA SER A 6 -0.71 -7.01 -15.46
C SER A 6 -1.87 -6.76 -14.50
N ARG A 7 -3.10 -6.76 -15.00
CA ARG A 7 -4.35 -6.53 -14.27
C ARG A 7 -4.34 -7.30 -12.95
N LEU A 8 -3.78 -6.71 -11.89
CA LEU A 8 -3.68 -7.36 -10.60
C LEU A 8 -5.09 -7.36 -10.06
N ASP A 9 -5.59 -8.53 -9.69
CA ASP A 9 -6.88 -8.61 -9.04
C ASP A 9 -6.76 -7.97 -7.67
N HIS A 10 -7.32 -6.78 -7.49
CA HIS A 10 -7.36 -6.09 -6.19
C HIS A 10 -7.94 -6.98 -5.08
N ARG A 11 -8.81 -7.94 -5.42
CA ARG A 11 -9.39 -8.92 -4.48
C ARG A 11 -8.43 -10.04 -4.08
N ALA A 12 -7.20 -10.07 -4.61
CA ALA A 12 -6.13 -10.88 -4.04
C ALA A 12 -5.65 -10.33 -2.68
N ASN A 13 -5.84 -9.03 -2.42
CA ASN A 13 -5.61 -8.46 -1.11
C ASN A 13 -6.78 -8.82 -0.18
N GLN A 14 -6.48 -9.47 0.95
CA GLN A 14 -7.51 -9.99 1.86
C GLN A 14 -8.41 -8.90 2.46
N LEU A 15 -7.88 -7.70 2.69
CA LEU A 15 -8.66 -6.57 3.21
C LEU A 15 -9.66 -6.07 2.15
N LEU A 16 -9.20 -5.87 0.91
CA LEU A 16 -10.08 -5.51 -0.20
C LEU A 16 -11.06 -6.63 -0.57
N ALA A 17 -10.69 -7.89 -0.36
CA ALA A 17 -11.55 -9.06 -0.57
C ALA A 17 -12.68 -9.16 0.47
N ALA A 18 -12.45 -8.68 1.69
CA ALA A 18 -13.41 -8.71 2.77
C ALA A 18 -14.51 -7.63 2.66
N LEU A 19 -14.28 -6.60 1.84
CA LEU A 19 -15.27 -5.55 1.60
C LEU A 19 -16.52 -6.09 0.91
N ALA A 20 -17.67 -5.54 1.28
CA ALA A 20 -18.91 -5.74 0.55
C ALA A 20 -18.76 -5.22 -0.90
N PRO A 21 -19.51 -5.76 -1.87
CA PRO A 21 -19.39 -5.36 -3.27
C PRO A 21 -19.59 -3.86 -3.50
N GLU A 22 -20.51 -3.23 -2.75
CA GLU A 22 -20.79 -1.80 -2.80
C GLU A 22 -19.64 -0.94 -2.27
N ASP A 23 -19.02 -1.32 -1.16
CA ASP A 23 -17.85 -0.64 -0.60
C ASP A 23 -16.65 -0.74 -1.53
N PHE A 24 -16.41 -1.92 -2.09
CA PHE A 24 -15.33 -2.12 -3.06
C PHE A 24 -15.56 -1.30 -4.33
N ALA A 25 -16.80 -1.24 -4.82
CA ALA A 25 -17.16 -0.43 -5.98
C ALA A 25 -16.96 1.08 -5.73
N ALA A 26 -17.24 1.56 -4.51
CA ALA A 26 -17.00 2.94 -4.12
C ALA A 26 -15.50 3.30 -4.10
N LEU A 27 -14.64 2.36 -3.72
CA LEU A 27 -13.17 2.55 -3.75
C LEU A 27 -12.59 2.43 -5.16
N GLY A 28 -13.20 1.63 -6.04
CA GLY A 28 -12.70 1.30 -7.38
C GLY A 28 -12.12 2.49 -8.18
N PRO A 29 -12.83 3.63 -8.30
CA PRO A 29 -12.34 4.82 -9.01
C PRO A 29 -11.08 5.46 -8.41
N HIS A 30 -10.78 5.18 -7.14
CA HIS A 30 -9.66 5.73 -6.39
C HIS A 30 -8.50 4.73 -6.23
N LEU A 31 -8.69 3.48 -6.65
CA LEU A 31 -7.64 2.46 -6.58
C LEU A 31 -6.69 2.59 -7.77
N GLU A 32 -5.41 2.72 -7.47
CA GLU A 32 -4.34 2.73 -8.46
C GLU A 32 -3.31 1.64 -8.13
N THR A 33 -2.91 0.87 -9.16
CA THR A 33 -1.80 -0.07 -9.02
C THR A 33 -0.47 0.66 -9.18
N VAL A 34 0.30 0.71 -8.10
CA VAL A 34 1.64 1.29 -8.08
C VAL A 34 2.71 0.21 -7.90
N ARG A 35 3.91 0.43 -8.44
CA ARG A 35 5.07 -0.45 -8.20
C ARG A 35 5.84 0.05 -6.99
N LEU A 36 5.97 -0.79 -5.96
CA LEU A 36 6.86 -0.54 -4.83
C LEU A 36 8.22 -1.17 -5.12
N LEU A 37 9.27 -0.35 -5.14
CA LEU A 37 10.64 -0.84 -5.31
C LEU A 37 11.25 -1.21 -3.96
N LYS A 38 12.17 -2.17 -3.96
CA LYS A 38 12.92 -2.54 -2.75
C LYS A 38 13.65 -1.32 -2.19
N GLY A 39 13.49 -1.07 -0.90
CA GLY A 39 14.09 0.08 -0.21
C GLY A 39 13.37 1.41 -0.42
N MET A 40 12.21 1.40 -1.11
CA MET A 40 11.37 2.58 -1.21
C MET A 40 10.76 2.92 0.16
N ILE A 41 10.92 4.17 0.58
CA ILE A 41 10.25 4.72 1.75
C ILE A 41 8.81 5.06 1.33
N VAL A 42 7.83 4.41 1.96
CA VAL A 42 6.40 4.60 1.65
C VAL A 42 5.84 5.82 2.38
N TYR A 43 6.35 6.08 3.59
CA TYR A 43 6.07 7.30 4.36
C TYR A 43 7.18 7.50 5.40
N GLU A 44 7.40 8.75 5.83
CA GLU A 44 8.30 9.09 6.95
C GLU A 44 7.50 9.59 8.16
N THR A 45 8.06 9.40 9.36
CA THR A 45 7.45 9.89 10.61
C THR A 45 7.32 11.40 10.56
N GLY A 46 6.10 11.92 10.69
CA GLY A 46 5.80 13.34 10.65
C GLY A 46 5.27 13.83 9.30
N ASP A 47 5.37 13.01 8.25
CA ASP A 47 4.77 13.33 6.96
C ASP A 47 3.25 13.14 6.99
N GLN A 48 2.56 13.95 6.19
CA GLN A 48 1.17 13.68 5.85
C GLN A 48 1.13 12.39 5.02
N MET A 49 0.20 11.48 5.33
CA MET A 49 0.00 10.27 4.54
C MET A 49 -1.20 10.47 3.60
N PRO A 50 -0.99 10.96 2.36
CA PRO A 50 -2.08 11.27 1.43
C PRO A 50 -2.75 10.02 0.84
N HIS A 51 -2.09 8.86 0.94
CA HIS A 51 -2.54 7.61 0.32
C HIS A 51 -2.48 6.45 1.30
N VAL A 52 -3.40 5.51 1.13
CA VAL A 52 -3.38 4.20 1.80
C VAL A 52 -2.90 3.16 0.81
N TYR A 53 -1.97 2.31 1.24
CA TYR A 53 -1.40 1.26 0.41
C TYR A 53 -1.98 -0.10 0.79
N PHE A 54 -2.33 -0.91 -0.21
CA PHE A 54 -2.76 -2.30 -0.05
C PHE A 54 -1.73 -3.22 -0.73
N PRO A 55 -0.64 -3.62 -0.04
CA PRO A 55 0.36 -4.51 -0.64
C PRO A 55 -0.28 -5.82 -1.12
N GLN A 56 0.07 -6.24 -2.33
CA GLN A 56 -0.40 -7.49 -2.94
C GLN A 56 0.73 -8.52 -3.11
N ASP A 57 1.92 -8.07 -3.49
CA ASP A 57 3.11 -8.89 -3.76
C ASP A 57 4.38 -8.33 -3.09
N ALA A 58 4.22 -7.47 -2.08
CA ALA A 58 5.30 -6.79 -1.38
C ALA A 58 5.18 -6.94 0.15
N VAL A 59 6.33 -6.85 0.83
CA VAL A 59 6.41 -6.74 2.29
C VAL A 59 6.81 -5.32 2.65
N VAL A 60 6.05 -4.70 3.55
CA VAL A 60 6.33 -3.35 4.07
C VAL A 60 6.75 -3.48 5.54
N SER A 61 7.89 -2.89 5.89
CA SER A 61 8.36 -2.81 7.27
C SER A 61 8.02 -1.44 7.84
N LEU A 62 7.43 -1.42 9.02
CA LEU A 62 7.25 -0.20 9.79
C LEU A 62 8.49 0.00 10.66
N LEU A 63 9.26 1.07 10.43
CA LEU A 63 10.39 1.39 11.29
C LEU A 63 10.02 2.58 12.17
N THR A 64 10.04 2.38 13.48
CA THR A 64 9.82 3.47 14.44
C THR A 64 11.14 3.83 15.10
N ILE A 65 11.49 5.12 15.05
CA ILE A 65 12.62 5.64 15.82
C ILE A 65 12.13 5.87 17.25
N LEU A 66 12.64 5.09 18.20
CA LEU A 66 12.39 5.29 19.61
C LEU A 66 13.13 6.54 20.10
N ALA A 67 12.62 7.16 21.18
CA ALA A 67 13.18 8.38 21.76
C ALA A 67 14.66 8.27 22.19
N ASP A 68 15.18 7.05 22.35
CA ASP A 68 16.59 6.76 22.65
C ASP A 68 17.47 6.52 21.41
N GLY A 69 16.94 6.77 20.21
CA GLY A 69 17.65 6.63 18.93
C GLY A 69 17.73 5.19 18.41
N LYS A 70 17.08 4.22 19.06
CA LYS A 70 17.00 2.84 18.55
C LYS A 70 15.84 2.70 17.56
N THR A 71 16.02 1.84 16.57
CA THR A 71 14.97 1.47 15.61
C THR A 71 14.46 0.06 15.95
N VAL A 72 13.13 -0.13 15.93
CA VAL A 72 12.48 -1.45 15.94
C VAL A 72 11.76 -1.63 14.62
#